data_AF-A0A853BVE2-F1
#
_entry.id   AF-A0A853BVE2-F1
#
_cell.length_a   1.000
_cell.length_b   1.000
_cell.length_c   1.000
_cell.angle_alpha   90.00
_cell.angle_beta   90.00
_cell.angle_gamma   90.00
#
_symmetry.space_group_name_H-M   'P 1'
#
loop_
_entity.id
_entity.type
_entity.pdbx_description
1 polymer ?
#
loop_
_entity_poly.entity_id
_entity_poly.type
_entity_poly.pdbx_seq_one_letter_code
_entity_poly.pdbx_strand_id
1 'polypeptide(L)'
;MSESQTAPNPLLDELKWVHGMLRRDLAACRRLAADAARGAPAGEIREGLSRLRSQGPLFQLRTNCLAFCRFVHHHHGLEDAAVFPRVRRTAPHLAAAVDRLEADHRVVSDLLDEVEAAAGDLTGDAAAQARARLAAALDTLADHLLEHLDYEEDVLGPVFLTW
;
A
#
# COMPACT_ATOMS: atom_id res chain seq x y z
N MET A 1 5.10 -37.58 -8.79
CA MET A 1 4.88 -36.64 -7.68
C MET A 1 4.01 -35.54 -8.24
N SER A 2 2.72 -35.57 -7.91
CA SER A 2 1.73 -34.67 -8.50
C SER A 2 1.91 -33.29 -7.91
N GLU A 3 2.22 -32.31 -8.74
CA GLU A 3 2.06 -30.89 -8.39
C GLU A 3 0.58 -30.68 -8.04
N SER A 4 0.32 -30.27 -6.80
CA SER A 4 -1.01 -29.82 -6.39
C SER A 4 -1.23 -28.46 -7.04
N GLN A 5 -1.93 -28.44 -8.17
CA GLN A 5 -2.56 -27.21 -8.65
C GLN A 5 -3.64 -26.85 -7.62
N THR A 6 -3.34 -25.90 -6.74
CA THR A 6 -4.34 -25.21 -5.93
C THR A 6 -5.39 -24.64 -6.87
N ALA A 7 -6.66 -25.02 -6.68
CA ALA A 7 -7.76 -24.46 -7.43
C ALA A 7 -7.77 -22.92 -7.30
N PRO A 8 -8.09 -22.17 -8.37
CA PRO A 8 -8.15 -20.72 -8.31
C PRO A 8 -9.15 -20.28 -7.23
N ASN A 9 -8.72 -19.40 -6.34
CA ASN A 9 -9.54 -18.88 -5.26
C ASN A 9 -9.74 -17.38 -5.47
N PRO A 10 -10.94 -16.95 -5.90
CA PRO A 10 -11.17 -15.56 -6.29
C PRO A 10 -10.84 -14.52 -5.21
N LEU A 11 -10.98 -14.86 -3.92
CA LEU A 11 -10.68 -13.93 -2.82
C LEU A 11 -9.17 -13.79 -2.59
N LEU A 12 -8.43 -14.89 -2.61
CA LEU A 12 -6.97 -14.86 -2.53
C LEU A 12 -6.34 -14.23 -3.76
N ASP A 13 -6.89 -14.51 -4.94
CA ASP A 13 -6.44 -13.93 -6.20
C ASP A 13 -6.68 -12.41 -6.22
N GLU A 14 -7.85 -11.95 -5.74
CA GLU A 14 -8.15 -10.52 -5.60
C GLU A 14 -7.22 -9.85 -4.59
N LEU A 15 -7.02 -10.42 -3.40
CA LEU A 15 -6.11 -9.89 -2.38
C LEU A 15 -4.70 -9.70 -2.95
N LYS A 16 -4.13 -10.76 -3.54
CA LYS A 16 -2.79 -10.74 -4.14
C LYS A 16 -2.70 -9.78 -5.31
N TRP A 17 -3.76 -9.65 -6.10
CA TRP A 17 -3.81 -8.68 -7.18
C TRP A 17 -3.76 -7.25 -6.63
N VAL A 18 -4.58 -6.93 -5.63
CA VAL A 18 -4.57 -5.63 -4.91
C VAL A 18 -3.21 -5.35 -4.30
N HIS A 19 -2.64 -6.28 -3.53
CA HIS A 19 -1.33 -6.10 -2.93
C HIS A 19 -0.23 -5.93 -3.96
N GLY A 20 -0.28 -6.69 -5.06
CA GLY A 20 0.62 -6.52 -6.19
C GLY A 20 0.55 -5.12 -6.79
N MET A 21 -0.64 -4.53 -6.88
CA MET A 21 -0.79 -3.12 -7.27
C MET A 21 -0.15 -2.18 -6.26
N LEU A 22 -0.44 -2.37 -4.97
CA LEU A 22 0.08 -1.53 -3.89
C LEU A 22 1.62 -1.48 -3.89
N ARG A 23 2.27 -2.66 -3.97
CA ARG A 23 3.73 -2.78 -4.01
C ARG A 23 4.33 -2.01 -5.20
N ARG A 24 3.74 -2.15 -6.40
CA ARG A 24 4.22 -1.47 -7.61
C ARG A 24 4.10 0.04 -7.51
N ASP A 25 2.95 0.51 -7.04
CA ASP A 25 2.61 1.93 -7.00
C ASP A 25 3.39 2.66 -5.90
N LEU A 26 3.55 2.04 -4.72
CA LEU A 26 4.42 2.54 -3.67
C LEU A 26 5.88 2.68 -4.15
N ALA A 27 6.40 1.68 -4.85
CA ALA A 27 7.75 1.73 -5.40
C ALA A 27 7.93 2.88 -6.41
N ALA A 28 6.89 3.18 -7.21
CA ALA A 28 6.92 4.33 -8.11
C ALA A 28 6.88 5.67 -7.38
N CYS A 29 6.03 5.80 -6.34
CA CYS A 29 5.95 6.99 -5.51
C CYS A 29 7.30 7.28 -4.83
N ARG A 30 7.94 6.26 -4.25
CA ARG A 30 9.27 6.37 -3.63
C ARG A 30 10.34 6.86 -4.60
N ARG A 31 10.40 6.26 -5.80
CA ARG A 31 11.37 6.68 -6.83
C ARG A 31 11.21 8.16 -7.18
N LEU A 32 9.97 8.59 -7.44
CA LEU A 32 9.67 9.98 -7.81
C LEU A 32 10.00 10.96 -6.68
N ALA A 33 9.67 10.62 -5.43
CA ALA A 33 9.99 11.46 -4.28
C ALA A 33 11.51 11.57 -4.07
N ALA A 34 12.24 10.46 -4.22
CA ALA A 34 13.69 10.43 -4.12
C ALA A 34 14.37 11.24 -5.24
N ASP A 35 13.89 11.14 -6.48
CA ASP A 35 14.35 11.95 -7.61
C ASP A 35 14.11 13.44 -7.35
N ALA A 36 12.91 13.80 -6.88
CA ALA A 36 12.57 15.18 -6.55
C ALA A 36 13.46 15.74 -5.42
N ALA A 37 13.73 14.93 -4.38
CA ALA A 37 14.60 15.29 -3.27
C ALA A 37 16.06 15.49 -3.70
N ARG A 38 16.54 14.73 -4.69
CA ARG A 38 17.86 14.94 -5.33
C ARG A 38 17.92 16.14 -6.27
N GLY A 39 16.80 16.84 -6.48
CA GLY A 39 16.74 18.01 -7.35
C GLY A 39 16.60 17.67 -8.84
N ALA A 40 16.05 16.51 -9.19
CA ALA A 40 15.75 16.18 -10.58
C ALA A 40 14.88 17.27 -11.25
N PRO A 41 15.05 17.52 -12.56
CA PRO A 41 14.27 18.50 -13.28
C PRO A 41 12.76 18.27 -13.14
N ALA A 42 12.00 19.35 -12.96
CA ALA A 42 10.54 19.26 -12.82
C ALA A 42 9.85 18.61 -14.03
N GLY A 43 10.47 18.69 -15.22
CA GLY A 43 10.00 17.97 -16.42
C GLY A 43 10.02 16.45 -16.24
N GLU A 44 11.13 15.91 -15.77
CA GLU A 44 11.31 14.46 -15.54
C GLU A 44 10.34 13.95 -14.46
N ILE A 45 10.16 14.71 -13.38
CA ILE A 45 9.18 14.39 -12.33
C ILE A 45 7.75 14.38 -12.89
N ARG A 46 7.37 15.38 -13.71
CA ARG A 46 6.05 15.43 -14.35
C ARG A 46 5.83 14.27 -15.31
N GLU A 47 6.84 13.90 -16.10
CA GLU A 47 6.76 12.75 -17.00
C GLU A 47 6.60 11.44 -16.23
N GLY A 48 7.36 11.28 -15.14
CA GLY A 48 7.24 10.13 -14.25
C GLY A 48 5.85 10.02 -13.60
N LEU A 49 5.29 11.15 -13.12
CA LEU A 49 3.91 11.22 -12.64
C LEU A 49 2.89 10.90 -13.75
N SER A 50 3.15 11.32 -14.99
CA SER A 50 2.29 11.01 -16.14
C SER A 50 2.31 9.51 -16.47
N ARG A 51 3.47 8.87 -16.43
CA ARG A 51 3.62 7.41 -16.59
C ARG A 51 2.91 6.65 -15.48
N LEU A 52 3.07 7.08 -14.23
CA LEU A 52 2.38 6.48 -13.08
C LEU A 52 0.86 6.52 -13.30
N ARG A 53 0.33 7.65 -13.78
CA ARG A 53 -1.09 7.82 -14.14
C ARG A 53 -1.57 6.91 -15.26
N SER A 54 -0.77 6.70 -16.29
CA SER A 54 -1.20 5.93 -17.45
C SER A 54 -1.01 4.42 -17.30
N GLN A 55 -0.08 3.99 -16.44
CA GLN A 55 0.35 2.59 -16.34
C GLN A 55 -0.05 1.90 -15.02
N GLY A 56 -0.39 2.64 -13.96
CA GLY A 56 -0.84 2.07 -12.69
C GLY A 56 -2.36 1.83 -12.67
N PRO A 57 -2.88 0.64 -12.30
CA PRO A 57 -4.31 0.37 -12.33
C PRO A 57 -5.12 1.26 -11.36
N LEU A 58 -4.55 1.60 -10.20
CA LEU A 58 -5.14 2.58 -9.27
C LEU A 58 -5.14 3.99 -9.86
N PHE A 59 -4.10 4.33 -10.63
CA PHE A 59 -3.94 5.67 -11.19
C PHE A 59 -4.65 5.89 -12.53
N GLN A 60 -5.05 4.81 -13.21
CA GLN A 60 -6.03 4.86 -14.30
C GLN A 60 -7.43 5.23 -13.78
N LEU A 61 -7.70 4.99 -12.49
CA LEU A 61 -8.96 5.33 -11.82
C LEU A 61 -8.90 6.62 -10.99
N ARG A 62 -7.73 7.08 -10.47
CA ARG A 62 -7.57 8.42 -9.87
C ARG A 62 -6.11 8.87 -9.60
N THR A 63 -5.87 10.18 -9.72
CA THR A 63 -4.57 10.90 -9.83
C THR A 63 -3.66 10.98 -8.58
N ASN A 64 -2.32 10.86 -8.78
CA ASN A 64 -1.17 11.18 -7.90
C ASN A 64 -1.04 10.44 -6.54
N CYS A 65 0.13 10.49 -5.89
CA CYS A 65 0.48 9.72 -4.68
C CYS A 65 -0.56 9.79 -3.53
N LEU A 66 -1.32 10.89 -3.41
CA LEU A 66 -2.38 11.01 -2.41
C LEU A 66 -3.58 10.09 -2.72
N ALA A 67 -3.87 9.81 -3.99
CA ALA A 67 -4.89 8.82 -4.34
C ALA A 67 -4.49 7.40 -3.95
N PHE A 68 -3.20 7.07 -4.05
CA PHE A 68 -2.67 5.81 -3.51
C PHE A 68 -2.90 5.73 -2.00
N CYS A 69 -2.57 6.80 -1.25
CA CYS A 69 -2.75 6.80 0.20
C CYS A 69 -4.21 6.54 0.62
N ARG A 70 -5.15 7.27 0.02
CA ARG A 70 -6.59 7.06 0.25
C ARG A 70 -7.08 5.67 -0.13
N PHE A 71 -6.52 5.06 -1.17
CA PHE A 71 -6.91 3.70 -1.56
C PHE A 71 -6.47 2.68 -0.50
N VAL A 72 -5.25 2.78 0.03
CA VAL A 72 -4.76 1.90 1.09
C VAL A 72 -5.64 2.01 2.34
N HIS A 73 -5.97 3.23 2.79
CA HIS A 73 -6.92 3.41 3.91
C HIS A 73 -8.26 2.71 3.66
N HIS A 74 -8.80 2.84 2.46
CA HIS A 74 -10.08 2.24 2.12
C HIS A 74 -10.02 0.71 2.11
N HIS A 75 -8.98 0.14 1.52
CA HIS A 75 -8.75 -1.30 1.46
C HIS A 75 -8.66 -1.93 2.84
N HIS A 76 -7.78 -1.41 3.71
CA HIS A 76 -7.64 -1.90 5.08
C HIS A 76 -8.93 -1.75 5.89
N GLY A 77 -9.65 -0.63 5.70
CA GLY A 77 -10.94 -0.42 6.34
C GLY A 77 -12.01 -1.45 5.94
N LEU A 78 -11.96 -1.97 4.71
CA LEU A 78 -12.86 -3.06 4.27
C LEU A 78 -12.48 -4.39 4.93
N GLU A 79 -11.19 -4.67 5.12
CA GLU A 79 -10.72 -5.89 5.78
C GLU A 79 -11.13 -5.92 7.24
N ASP A 80 -10.88 -4.83 7.97
CA ASP A 80 -11.30 -4.64 9.35
C ASP A 80 -12.81 -4.84 9.52
N ALA A 81 -13.60 -4.28 8.61
CA ALA A 81 -15.06 -4.29 8.71
C ALA A 81 -15.71 -5.61 8.27
N ALA A 82 -15.12 -6.34 7.32
CA ALA A 82 -15.78 -7.48 6.67
C ALA A 82 -14.98 -8.78 6.71
N VAL A 83 -13.67 -8.73 6.46
CA VAL A 83 -12.83 -9.93 6.32
C VAL A 83 -12.43 -10.47 7.70
N PHE A 84 -11.84 -9.63 8.54
CA PHE A 84 -11.32 -10.03 9.86
C PHE A 84 -12.40 -10.59 10.79
N PRO A 85 -13.62 -10.02 10.87
CA PRO A 85 -14.71 -10.63 11.62
C PRO A 85 -15.07 -12.03 11.13
N ARG A 86 -14.97 -12.29 9.82
CA ARG A 86 -15.22 -13.62 9.25
C ARG A 86 -14.08 -14.58 9.61
N VAL A 87 -12.82 -14.16 9.49
CA VAL A 87 -11.64 -14.96 9.88
C VAL A 87 -11.74 -15.36 11.36
N ARG A 88 -12.09 -14.44 12.25
CA ARG A 88 -12.26 -14.75 13.68
C ARG A 88 -13.34 -15.81 13.95
N ARG A 89 -14.38 -15.89 13.11
CA ARG A 89 -15.43 -16.93 13.22
C ARG A 89 -15.00 -18.28 12.65
N THR A 90 -14.31 -18.29 11.50
CA THR A 90 -14.00 -19.52 10.76
C THR A 90 -12.63 -20.12 11.11
N ALA A 91 -11.70 -19.30 11.60
CA ALA A 91 -10.36 -19.69 12.04
C ALA A 91 -9.98 -19.02 13.37
N PRO A 92 -10.63 -19.37 14.51
CA PRO A 92 -10.39 -18.70 15.81
C PRO A 92 -8.94 -18.78 16.31
N HIS A 93 -8.18 -19.80 15.88
CA HIS A 93 -6.77 -19.96 16.21
C HIS A 93 -5.88 -18.83 15.66
N LEU A 94 -6.38 -18.04 14.69
CA LEU A 94 -5.68 -16.88 14.11
C LEU A 94 -6.04 -15.55 14.80
N ALA A 95 -6.76 -15.54 15.91
CA ALA A 95 -7.18 -14.31 16.58
C ALA A 95 -6.00 -13.34 16.85
N ALA A 96 -4.85 -13.86 17.31
CA ALA A 96 -3.66 -13.05 17.56
C ALA A 96 -3.01 -12.51 16.27
N ALA A 97 -3.10 -13.24 15.15
CA ALA A 97 -2.63 -12.76 13.85
C ALA A 97 -3.52 -11.62 13.34
N VAL A 98 -4.85 -11.75 13.51
CA VAL A 98 -5.81 -10.68 13.19
C VAL A 98 -5.58 -9.45 14.09
N ASP A 99 -5.35 -9.63 15.39
CA ASP A 99 -5.01 -8.51 16.30
C ASP A 99 -3.75 -7.76 15.85
N ARG A 100 -2.75 -8.49 15.33
CA ARG A 100 -1.55 -7.89 14.73
C ARG A 100 -1.89 -7.13 13.45
N LEU A 101 -2.64 -7.71 12.52
CA LEU A 101 -3.02 -7.04 11.27
C LEU A 101 -3.79 -5.73 11.53
N GLU A 102 -4.74 -5.73 12.48
CA GLU A 102 -5.47 -4.53 12.92
C GLU A 102 -4.54 -3.49 13.58
N ALA A 103 -3.44 -3.92 14.23
CA ALA A 103 -2.42 -3.00 14.74
C ALA A 103 -1.56 -2.41 13.62
N ASP A 104 -1.14 -3.25 12.66
CA ASP A 104 -0.39 -2.83 11.49
C ASP A 104 -1.21 -1.83 10.64
N HIS A 105 -2.52 -2.05 10.47
CA HIS A 105 -3.43 -1.12 9.80
C HIS A 105 -3.42 0.28 10.42
N ARG A 106 -3.42 0.37 11.75
CA ARG A 106 -3.36 1.66 12.46
C ARG A 106 -2.02 2.36 12.24
N VAL A 107 -0.91 1.63 12.34
CA VAL A 107 0.42 2.17 12.05
C VAL A 107 0.52 2.67 10.61
N VAL A 108 0.07 1.86 9.65
CA VAL A 108 0.06 2.26 8.23
C VAL A 108 -0.83 3.48 8.02
N SER A 109 -2.00 3.55 8.67
CA SER A 109 -2.89 4.71 8.60
C SER A 109 -2.19 5.99 9.06
N ASP A 110 -1.50 5.96 10.20
CA ASP A 110 -0.78 7.12 10.72
C ASP A 110 0.35 7.54 9.76
N LEU A 111 1.08 6.58 9.18
CA LEU A 111 2.16 6.86 8.21
C LEU A 111 1.64 7.43 6.89
N LEU A 112 0.45 7.00 6.45
CA LEU A 112 -0.22 7.57 5.29
C LEU A 112 -0.59 9.03 5.53
N ASP A 113 -1.15 9.36 6.71
CA ASP A 113 -1.45 10.74 7.10
C ASP A 113 -0.17 11.61 7.13
N GLU A 114 0.96 11.06 7.59
CA GLU A 114 2.25 11.75 7.55
C GLU A 114 2.74 12.03 6.12
N VAL A 115 2.58 11.07 5.20
CA VAL A 115 2.90 11.25 3.78
C VAL A 115 2.00 12.31 3.15
N GLU A 116 0.70 12.32 3.45
CA GLU A 116 -0.23 13.34 2.96
C GLU A 116 0.15 14.74 3.45
N ALA A 117 0.47 14.87 4.74
CA ALA A 117 0.93 16.12 5.35
C ALA A 117 2.25 16.61 4.71
N ALA A 118 3.24 15.73 4.57
CA ALA A 118 4.53 16.07 3.94
C ALA A 118 4.37 16.48 2.47
N ALA A 119 3.42 15.88 1.74
CA ALA A 119 3.10 16.27 0.38
C ALA A 119 2.42 17.65 0.32
N GLY A 120 1.58 18.00 1.30
CA GLY A 120 0.97 19.32 1.43
C GLY A 120 1.99 20.45 1.62
N ASP A 121 3.10 20.16 2.30
CA ASP A 121 4.19 21.11 2.55
C ASP A 121 5.03 21.44 1.29
N LEU A 122 4.84 20.71 0.18
CA LEU A 122 5.59 20.95 -1.07
C LEU A 122 5.28 22.31 -1.72
N THR A 123 4.15 22.94 -1.37
CA THR A 123 3.77 24.26 -1.86
C THR A 123 4.28 25.35 -0.91
N GLY A 124 5.56 25.72 -1.01
CA GLY A 124 6.16 26.78 -0.19
C GLY A 124 7.64 27.06 -0.53
N ASP A 125 8.21 28.12 0.07
CA ASP A 125 9.58 28.59 -0.20
C ASP A 125 10.68 27.59 0.26
N ALA A 126 10.35 26.64 1.13
CA ALA A 126 11.25 25.59 1.64
C ALA A 126 11.16 24.25 0.86
N ALA A 127 10.94 24.32 -0.45
CA ALA A 127 10.62 23.15 -1.28
C ALA A 127 11.65 22.00 -1.21
N ALA A 128 12.94 22.27 -1.00
CA ALA A 128 13.97 21.23 -0.90
C ALA A 128 13.82 20.38 0.38
N GLN A 129 13.57 21.02 1.52
CA GLN A 129 13.37 20.33 2.80
C GLN A 129 12.05 19.53 2.79
N ALA A 130 10.99 20.11 2.20
CA ALA A 130 9.71 19.42 2.04
C ALA A 130 9.84 18.14 1.17
N ARG A 131 10.60 18.20 0.07
CA ARG A 131 10.86 17.01 -0.77
C ARG A 131 11.64 15.92 -0.01
N ALA A 132 12.64 16.31 0.78
CA ALA A 132 13.40 15.36 1.60
C ALA A 132 12.51 14.70 2.66
N ARG A 133 11.62 15.48 3.31
CA ARG A 133 10.64 14.97 4.28
C ARG A 133 9.68 13.97 3.63
N LEU A 134 9.13 14.30 2.45
CA LEU A 134 8.24 13.40 1.73
C LEU A 134 8.93 12.09 1.33
N ALA A 135 10.18 12.16 0.84
CA ALA A 135 10.94 10.97 0.51
C ALA A 135 11.15 10.06 1.73
N ALA A 136 11.53 10.64 2.88
CA ALA A 136 11.70 9.90 4.12
C ALA A 136 10.39 9.27 4.62
N ALA A 137 9.28 10.01 4.59
CA ALA A 137 7.97 9.49 4.99
C ALA A 137 7.52 8.30 4.11
N LEU A 138 7.76 8.38 2.79
CA LEU A 138 7.47 7.28 1.86
C LEU A 138 8.37 6.07 2.06
N ASP A 139 9.61 6.24 2.51
CA ASP A 139 10.50 5.13 2.85
C ASP A 139 10.00 4.41 4.13
N THR A 140 9.67 5.15 5.19
CA THR A 140 9.09 4.58 6.41
C THR A 140 7.78 3.84 6.12
N LEU A 141 6.88 4.45 5.33
CA LEU A 141 5.65 3.78 4.89
C LEU A 141 5.95 2.47 4.17
N ALA A 142 6.99 2.43 3.32
CA ALA A 142 7.34 1.23 2.60
C ALA A 142 7.78 0.09 3.51
N ASP A 143 8.61 0.41 4.51
CA ASP A 143 9.12 -0.60 5.43
C ASP A 143 7.96 -1.30 6.17
N HIS A 144 6.96 -0.53 6.62
CA HIS A 144 5.79 -1.07 7.31
C HIS A 144 4.78 -1.73 6.38
N LEU A 145 4.39 -1.06 5.28
CA LEU A 145 3.36 -1.56 4.39
C LEU A 145 3.81 -2.85 3.71
N LEU A 146 5.07 -2.94 3.26
CA LEU A 146 5.53 -4.16 2.58
C LEU A 146 5.59 -5.36 3.53
N GLU A 147 6.07 -5.16 4.76
CA GLU A 147 6.04 -6.22 5.80
C GLU A 147 4.60 -6.66 6.09
N HIS A 148 3.70 -5.70 6.25
CA HIS A 148 2.29 -5.96 6.50
C HIS A 148 1.64 -6.80 5.39
N LEU A 149 1.81 -6.40 4.12
CA LEU A 149 1.21 -7.11 2.97
C LEU A 149 1.76 -8.54 2.84
N ASP A 150 3.06 -8.75 3.12
CA ASP A 150 3.66 -10.08 3.10
C ASP A 150 3.10 -10.95 4.24
N TYR A 151 3.01 -10.38 5.46
CA TYR A 151 2.46 -11.10 6.61
C TYR A 151 0.99 -11.47 6.41
N GLU A 152 0.18 -10.58 5.86
CA GLU A 152 -1.23 -10.83 5.61
C GLU A 152 -1.45 -11.97 4.59
N GLU A 153 -0.73 -11.93 3.47
CA GLU A 153 -0.81 -12.99 2.45
C GLU A 153 -0.44 -14.36 3.03
N ASP A 154 0.58 -14.42 3.89
CA ASP A 154 1.05 -15.64 4.53
C ASP A 154 0.03 -16.21 5.53
N VAL A 155 -0.60 -15.36 6.35
CA VAL A 155 -1.51 -15.83 7.41
C VAL A 155 -2.94 -16.04 6.93
N LEU A 156 -3.45 -15.20 6.02
CA LEU A 156 -4.83 -15.29 5.53
C LEU A 156 -4.96 -16.16 4.29
N GLY A 157 -3.90 -16.31 3.49
CA GLY A 157 -3.90 -17.14 2.29
C GLY A 157 -4.44 -18.56 2.51
N PRO A 158 -3.94 -19.31 3.52
CA PRO A 158 -4.46 -20.63 3.85
C PRO A 158 -5.94 -20.62 4.26
N VAL A 159 -6.42 -19.56 4.92
CA VAL A 159 -7.83 -19.44 5.33
C VAL A 159 -8.73 -19.26 4.11
N PHE A 160 -8.35 -18.39 3.18
CA PHE A 160 -9.16 -18.12 2.00
C PHE A 160 -9.34 -19.35 1.12
N LEU A 161 -8.32 -20.22 1.03
CA LEU A 161 -8.41 -21.51 0.32
C LEU A 161 -9.46 -22.46 0.91
N THR A 162 -9.94 -22.22 2.13
CA THR A 162 -11.00 -23.02 2.76
C THR A 162 -12.41 -22.44 2.57
N TRP A 163 -12.53 -21.26 1.95
CA TRP A 163 -13.81 -20.56 1.74
C TRP A 163 -14.43 -20.83 0.38
#